data_AF-A0A410ME96-F1
#
_entry.id   AF-A0A410ME96-F1
#
_cell.length_a   1.000
_cell.length_b   1.000
_cell.length_c   1.000
_cell.angle_alpha   90.00
_cell.angle_beta   90.00
_cell.angle_gamma   90.00
#
_symmetry.space_group_name_H-M   'P 1'
#
loop_
_entity.id
_entity.type
_entity.pdbx_description
1 polymer ?
#
loop_
_entity_poly.entity_id
_entity_poly.type
_entity_poly.pdbx_seq_one_letter_code
_entity_poly.pdbx_strand_id
1 'polypeptide(L)' 'MSSISWFDWITPTNPVASLFFGILFTIIIGITVWVEARDLKTVVVTTITGIIVTCVGTAILNVIGFYP' A
#
# COMPACT_ATOMS: atom_id res chain seq x y z
N MET A 1 -19.46 7.40 -5.61
CA MET A 1 -19.11 6.54 -4.46
C MET A 1 -18.20 5.44 -4.98
N SER A 2 -16.89 5.59 -4.85
CA SER A 2 -15.94 4.52 -5.18
C SER A 2 -15.98 3.49 -4.06
N SER A 3 -16.89 2.51 -4.17
CA SER A 3 -16.94 1.40 -3.22
C SER A 3 -15.73 0.50 -3.44
N ILE A 4 -14.98 0.25 -2.37
CA ILE A 4 -13.90 -0.73 -2.37
C ILE A 4 -14.54 -2.12 -2.40
N SER A 5 -14.24 -2.90 -3.43
CA SER A 5 -14.63 -4.30 -3.55
C SER A 5 -13.70 -5.20 -2.77
N TRP A 6 -14.20 -6.36 -2.33
CA TRP A 6 -13.33 -7.38 -1.72
C TRP A 6 -12.25 -7.87 -2.68
N PHE A 7 -12.43 -7.82 -3.99
CA PHE A 7 -11.43 -8.30 -4.96
C PHE A 7 -10.37 -7.25 -5.32
N ASP A 8 -10.53 -6.01 -4.84
CA ASP A 8 -9.64 -4.90 -5.17
C ASP A 8 -8.22 -5.06 -4.59
N TRP A 9 -8.02 -5.96 -3.62
CA TRP A 9 -6.67 -6.25 -3.12
C TRP A 9 -5.83 -7.08 -4.10
N ILE A 10 -6.48 -7.76 -5.07
CA ILE A 10 -5.81 -8.48 -6.15
C ILE A 10 -5.69 -7.58 -7.38
N THR A 11 -6.82 -7.02 -7.82
CA THR A 11 -6.89 -6.14 -8.99
C THR A 11 -7.64 -4.87 -8.60
N PRO A 12 -6.93 -3.79 -8.23
CA PRO A 12 -7.58 -2.58 -7.80
C PRO A 12 -8.30 -1.90 -8.96
N THR A 13 -9.61 -1.71 -8.81
CA THR A 13 -10.47 -1.07 -9.81
C THR A 13 -10.48 0.45 -9.70
N ASN A 14 -9.91 1.03 -8.65
CA ASN A 14 -9.84 2.48 -8.47
C ASN A 14 -8.60 2.87 -7.64
N PRO A 15 -8.16 4.14 -7.71
CA PRO A 15 -6.98 4.61 -6.98
C PRO A 15 -7.12 4.48 -5.45
N VAL A 16 -8.33 4.65 -4.93
CA VAL A 16 -8.59 4.57 -3.49
C VAL A 16 -8.35 3.14 -2.97
N ALA A 17 -8.75 2.13 -3.75
CA ALA A 17 -8.46 0.74 -3.48
C ALA A 17 -6.95 0.44 -3.45
N SER A 18 -6.18 0.94 -4.42
CA SER A 18 -4.71 0.77 -4.43
C SER A 18 -4.05 1.39 -3.20
N LEU A 19 -4.45 2.60 -2.82
CA LEU A 19 -3.92 3.24 -1.60
C LEU A 19 -4.31 2.47 -0.34
N PHE A 20 -5.57 2.07 -0.22
CA PHE A 20 -6.06 1.35 0.95
C PHE A 20 -5.31 0.04 1.16
N PHE A 21 -5.25 -0.83 0.15
CA PHE A 21 -4.58 -2.12 0.28
C PHE A 21 -3.06 -2.00 0.35
N GLY A 22 -2.45 -1.07 -0.39
CA GLY A 22 -1.00 -0.85 -0.30
C GLY A 22 -0.57 -0.35 1.08
N ILE A 23 -1.32 0.56 1.70
CA ILE A 23 -1.06 1.01 3.08
C ILE A 23 -1.33 -0.13 4.07
N LEU A 24 -2.43 -0.86 3.91
CA LEU A 24 -2.76 -2.00 4.77
C LEU A 24 -1.63 -3.04 4.78
N PHE A 25 -1.15 -3.44 3.60
CA PHE A 25 -0.04 -4.40 3.50
C PHE A 25 1.28 -3.83 4.02
N THR A 26 1.53 -2.54 3.82
CA THR A 26 2.71 -1.87 4.40
C THR A 26 2.67 -1.90 5.94
N ILE A 27 1.50 -1.68 6.55
CA ILE A 27 1.34 -1.78 8.01
C ILE A 27 1.60 -3.21 8.49
N ILE A 28 1.05 -4.21 7.80
CA ILE A 28 1.28 -5.63 8.13
C ILE A 28 2.78 -5.95 8.07
N ILE A 29 3.48 -5.53 7.00
CA ILE A 29 4.93 -5.69 6.87
C ILE A 29 5.66 -4.97 8.00
N GLY A 30 5.28 -3.74 8.34
CA GLY A 30 5.86 -2.99 9.45
C GLY A 30 5.75 -3.73 10.78
N ILE A 31 4.60 -4.37 11.06
CA ILE A 31 4.39 -5.22 12.25
C ILE A 31 5.27 -6.47 12.19
N THR A 32 5.37 -7.14 11.04
CA THR A 32 6.24 -8.31 10.87
C THR A 32 7.71 -7.95 11.11
N VAL A 33 8.18 -6.84 10.54
CA VAL A 33 9.55 -6.35 10.73
C VAL A 33 9.79 -5.95 12.18
N TRP A 34 8.79 -5.40 12.87
CA TRP A 34 8.91 -5.09 14.29
C TRP A 34 9.13 -6.34 15.14
N VAL A 35 8.39 -7.42 14.87
CA VAL A 35 8.50 -8.68 15.61
C VAL A 35 9.90 -9.28 15.45
N GLU A 36 10.45 -9.23 14.23
CA GLU A 36 11.74 -9.83 13.88
C GLU A 36 12.94 -8.95 14.27
N ALA A 37 12.98 -7.70 13.81
CA ALA A 37 14.13 -6.83 13.97
C ALA A 37 14.21 -6.20 15.37
N ARG A 38 13.07 -6.00 16.05
CA ARG A 38 12.93 -5.25 17.32
C ARG A 38 13.61 -3.88 17.34
N ASP A 39 13.89 -3.32 16.15
CA ASP A 39 14.55 -2.04 15.95
C ASP A 39 13.56 -1.05 15.31
N LEU A 40 13.24 0.02 16.06
CA LEU A 40 12.25 1.00 15.62
C LEU A 40 12.68 1.74 14.35
N LYS A 41 13.98 1.98 14.16
CA LYS A 41 14.49 2.68 12.98
C LYS A 41 14.20 1.86 11.71
N THR A 42 14.44 0.56 11.76
CA THR A 42 14.17 -0.38 10.66
C THR A 42 12.68 -0.44 10.34
N VAL A 43 11.82 -0.50 11.37
CA VAL A 43 10.35 -0.48 11.19
C VAL A 43 9.89 0.81 10.53
N VAL A 44 10.37 1.95 11.02
CA VAL A 44 9.98 3.28 10.49
C VAL A 44 10.43 3.44 9.05
N VAL A 45 11.70 3.11 8.73
CA VAL A 45 12.22 3.19 7.36
C VAL A 45 11.44 2.28 6.43
N THR A 46 11.16 1.04 6.83
CA THR A 46 10.39 0.09 6.01
C THR A 46 8.96 0.59 5.77
N THR A 47 8.30 1.07 6.81
CA THR A 47 6.91 1.56 6.73
C THR A 47 6.81 2.81 5.84
N ILE A 48 7.70 3.79 6.03
CA ILE A 48 7.74 5.01 5.19
C ILE A 48 8.02 4.63 3.74
N THR A 49 9.00 3.75 3.51
CA THR A 49 9.33 3.30 2.15
C THR A 49 8.14 2.62 1.48
N GLY A 50 7.44 1.72 2.19
CA GLY A 50 6.24 1.06 1.66
C GLY A 50 5.10 2.03 1.34
N ILE A 51 4.89 3.06 2.18
CA ILE A 51 3.88 4.11 1.91
C ILE A 51 4.27 4.91 0.67
N ILE A 52 5.53 5.32 0.54
CA ILE A 52 6.01 6.07 -0.63
C ILE A 52 5.83 5.24 -1.90
N VAL A 53 6.26 3.97 -1.88
CA VAL A 53 6.11 3.05 -3.02
C VAL A 53 4.64 2.89 -3.38
N THR A 54 3.74 2.74 -2.39
CA THR A 54 2.29 2.67 -2.60
C THR A 54 1.75 3.93 -3.28
N CYS A 55 2.11 5.11 -2.80
CA CYS A 55 1.66 6.38 -3.35
C CYS A 55 2.18 6.59 -4.79
N VAL A 56 3.47 6.35 -5.02
CA VAL A 56 4.09 6.50 -6.35
C VAL A 56 3.52 5.47 -7.33
N GLY A 57 3.41 4.21 -6.93
CA GLY A 57 2.80 3.16 -7.76
C GLY A 57 1.36 3.49 -8.13
N THR A 58 0.56 3.94 -7.16
CA THR A 58 -0.83 4.36 -7.43
C THR A 58 -0.91 5.55 -8.37
N ALA A 59 -0.02 6.55 -8.21
CA ALA A 59 0.03 7.71 -9.11
C ALA A 59 0.36 7.29 -10.54
N ILE A 60 1.33 6.39 -10.73
CA ILE A 60 1.69 5.85 -12.04
C ILE A 60 0.49 5.13 -12.66
N LEU A 61 -0.15 4.23 -11.91
CA LEU A 61 -1.34 3.49 -12.37
C LEU A 61 -2.49 4.43 -12.79
N ASN A 62 -2.67 5.54 -12.07
CA ASN A 62 -3.67 6.54 -12.40
C ASN A 62 -3.34 7.27 -13.71
N VAL A 63 -2.09 7.69 -13.89
CA VAL A 63 -1.63 8.42 -15.08
C VAL A 63 -1.74 7.57 -16.35
N ILE A 64 -1.48 6.26 -16.27
CA ILE A 64 -1.57 5.36 -17.43
C ILE A 64 -3.01 4.89 -17.73
N GLY A 65 -4.01 5.34 -16.96
CA GLY A 65 -5.41 4.95 -17.16
C GLY A 65 -5.66 3.47 -16.86
N PHE A 66 -4.92 2.88 -15.92
CA PHE A 66 -5.09 1.46 -15.56
C PHE A 66 -6.45 1.19 -14.92
N TYR A 67 -6.96 2.15 -14.15
CA TYR A 67 -8.24 2.02 -13.46
C TYR A 67 -9.40 2.20 -14.45
N PRO A 68 -10.39 1.28 -14.47
CA PRO A 68 -11.60 1.40 -15.26
C PRO A 68 -12.52 2.56 -14.82
#